data_AF-A0A431JBT3-F1
#
_entry.id   AF-A0A431JBT3-F1
#
_cell.length_a   1.000
_cell.length_b   1.000
_cell.length_c   1.000
_cell.angle_alpha   90.00
_cell.angle_beta   90.00
_cell.angle_gamma   90.00
#
_symmetry.space_group_name_H-M   'P 1'
#
loop_
_entity.id
_entity.type
_entity.pdbx_description
1 polymer ?
#
loop_
_entity_poly.entity_id
_entity_poly.type
_entity_poly.pdbx_seq_one_letter_code
_entity_poly.pdbx_strand_id
1 'polypeptide(L)'
;MNASPRRSPLVPPEMLRRRASPLAMVVATLCEEVLRELRQPARSADADALGRMLNLSEWGRSLAQALEGGELDDPFVGLERVQEAARHLGPKYVALLDTLLAGPEGRDAPPGPLPPLRLHRDLVDTLLDAEAPALALGAIEEGDVRGGMFALLLDGQLPPSTSGFRLGIGMASVEGLSVLHLVYEFYGFARYECVLRPTAPIVRQCLRRMLDASAIHILTFNPQGAVSVFKSEGEEFECLGLRHLWPAIAAAETNARDYERAAEAFARMTLKSTVLHWIARDARQRFDLSTDFVSLRPKQR
;
A
#
# COMPACT_ATOMS: atom_id res chain seq x y z
N MET A 1 29.59 -30.38 40.18
CA MET A 1 29.46 -29.00 39.64
C MET A 1 29.09 -29.09 38.16
N ASN A 2 27.80 -29.10 37.84
CA ASN A 2 27.34 -29.08 36.44
C ASN A 2 27.09 -27.63 36.04
N ALA A 3 27.90 -27.11 35.12
CA ALA A 3 27.67 -25.83 34.49
C ALA A 3 26.46 -25.95 33.55
N SER A 4 25.35 -25.31 33.90
CA SER A 4 24.21 -25.14 32.99
C SER A 4 24.66 -24.39 31.73
N PRO A 5 24.22 -24.81 30.54
CA PRO A 5 24.53 -24.09 29.31
C PRO A 5 23.90 -22.70 29.38
N ARG A 6 24.69 -21.66 29.16
CA ARG A 6 24.21 -20.28 29.01
C ARG A 6 23.17 -20.29 27.90
N ARG A 7 21.89 -20.19 28.26
CA ARG A 7 20.82 -19.90 27.30
C ARG A 7 21.18 -18.58 26.63
N SER A 8 21.40 -18.60 25.32
CA SER A 8 21.47 -17.37 24.52
C SER A 8 20.23 -16.54 24.85
N PRO A 9 20.35 -15.21 25.01
CA PRO A 9 19.18 -14.38 25.22
C PRO A 9 18.23 -14.64 24.05
N LEU A 10 17.03 -15.13 24.36
CA LEU A 10 15.96 -15.31 23.39
C LEU A 10 15.73 -13.94 22.75
N VAL A 11 16.02 -13.85 21.45
CA VAL A 11 15.72 -12.64 20.67
C VAL A 11 14.22 -12.35 20.85
N PRO A 12 13.83 -11.15 21.28
CA PRO A 12 12.42 -10.82 21.50
C PRO A 12 11.59 -11.15 20.25
N PRO A 13 10.37 -11.73 20.39
CA PRO A 13 9.50 -12.04 19.26
C PRO A 13 9.25 -10.84 18.34
N GLU A 14 9.24 -9.64 18.93
CA GLU A 14 9.14 -8.38 18.22
C GLU A 14 10.34 -8.15 17.29
N MET A 15 11.58 -8.38 17.74
CA MET A 15 12.77 -8.30 16.89
C MET A 15 12.78 -9.35 15.77
N LEU A 16 12.21 -10.54 15.99
CA LEU A 16 12.05 -11.55 14.95
C LEU A 16 11.04 -11.11 13.88
N ARG A 17 9.93 -10.49 14.30
CA ARG A 17 8.95 -9.87 13.37
C ARG A 17 9.59 -8.69 12.60
N ARG A 18 10.34 -7.82 13.27
CA ARG A 18 11.03 -6.67 12.64
C ARG A 18 11.97 -7.14 11.54
N ARG A 19 12.76 -8.19 11.79
CA ARG A 19 13.70 -8.77 10.82
C ARG A 19 13.05 -9.48 9.64
N ALA A 20 11.76 -9.82 9.73
CA ALA A 20 10.98 -10.44 8.66
C ALA A 20 10.23 -9.41 7.78
N SER A 21 10.30 -8.12 8.11
CA SER A 21 9.70 -7.05 7.28
C SER A 21 10.46 -6.92 5.94
N PRO A 22 9.77 -6.73 4.80
CA PRO A 22 10.41 -6.47 3.51
C PRO A 22 11.39 -5.31 3.56
N LEU A 23 11.06 -4.23 4.29
CA LEU A 23 11.95 -3.09 4.43
C LEU A 23 13.18 -3.41 5.28
N ALA A 24 13.03 -4.25 6.31
CA ALA A 24 14.16 -4.71 7.11
C ALA A 24 15.12 -5.60 6.31
N MET A 25 14.60 -6.42 5.38
CA MET A 25 15.42 -7.18 4.45
C MET A 25 16.20 -6.26 3.50
N VAL A 26 15.56 -5.23 2.95
CA VAL A 26 16.21 -4.21 2.12
C VAL A 26 17.35 -3.54 2.90
N VAL A 27 17.11 -3.12 4.14
CA VAL A 27 18.14 -2.48 4.98
C VAL A 27 19.26 -3.45 5.33
N ALA A 28 18.95 -4.71 5.63
CA ALA A 28 19.97 -5.72 5.87
C ALA A 28 20.90 -5.88 4.66
N THR A 29 20.34 -5.95 3.44
CA THR A 29 21.13 -6.03 2.20
C THR A 29 21.98 -4.78 1.97
N LEU A 30 21.46 -3.57 2.22
CA LEU A 30 22.24 -2.34 2.14
C LEU A 30 23.40 -2.34 3.15
N CYS A 31 23.15 -2.73 4.40
CA CYS A 31 24.17 -2.82 5.44
C CYS A 31 25.24 -3.86 5.12
N GLU A 32 24.87 -5.01 4.55
CA GLU A 32 25.82 -6.02 4.07
C GLU A 32 26.71 -5.48 2.96
N GLU A 33 26.14 -4.72 2.02
CA GLU A 33 26.89 -4.09 0.94
C GLU A 33 27.85 -3.02 1.46
N VAL A 34 27.43 -2.20 2.44
CA VAL A 34 28.31 -1.24 3.14
C VAL A 34 29.47 -1.98 3.83
N LEU A 35 29.18 -3.05 4.58
CA LEU A 35 30.22 -3.84 5.25
C LEU A 35 31.17 -4.50 4.24
N ARG A 36 30.66 -4.96 3.11
CA ARG A 36 31.46 -5.53 2.03
C ARG A 36 32.43 -4.50 1.47
N GLU A 37 32.01 -3.26 1.26
CA GLU A 37 32.88 -2.17 0.79
C GLU A 37 33.92 -1.77 1.84
N LEU A 38 33.52 -1.61 3.11
CA LEU A 38 34.44 -1.27 4.20
C LEU A 38 35.53 -2.33 4.43
N ARG A 39 35.25 -3.60 4.08
CA ARG A 39 36.23 -4.70 4.17
C ARG A 39 37.17 -4.78 2.97
N GLN A 40 36.93 -4.03 1.90
CA GLN A 40 37.87 -3.99 0.79
C GLN A 40 39.14 -3.27 1.23
N PRO A 41 40.34 -3.82 0.95
CA PRO A 41 41.59 -3.16 1.30
C PRO A 41 41.64 -1.79 0.61
N ALA A 42 41.81 -0.73 1.42
CA ALA A 42 41.85 0.64 0.93
C ALA A 42 42.89 0.77 -0.19
N ARG A 43 42.41 0.96 -1.43
CA ARG A 43 43.27 1.25 -2.57
C ARG A 43 43.62 2.73 -2.49
N SER A 44 44.73 3.03 -1.81
CA SER A 44 45.38 4.35 -1.67
C SER A 44 44.93 5.25 -0.51
N ALA A 45 45.90 6.02 0.01
CA ALA A 45 45.74 7.09 0.99
C ALA A 45 45.23 8.38 0.32
N ASP A 46 44.15 8.25 -0.45
CA ASP A 46 43.45 9.35 -1.08
C ASP A 46 42.41 9.93 -0.08
N ALA A 47 42.41 11.25 0.08
CA ALA A 47 41.47 11.94 0.97
C ALA A 47 40.01 11.67 0.58
N ASP A 48 39.74 11.49 -0.72
CA ASP A 48 38.41 11.15 -1.24
C ASP A 48 38.02 9.69 -0.94
N ALA A 49 39.00 8.79 -0.84
CA ALA A 49 38.75 7.42 -0.41
C ALA A 49 38.44 7.36 1.10
N LEU A 50 39.18 8.11 1.92
CA LEU A 50 38.92 8.25 3.35
C LEU A 50 37.55 8.90 3.64
N GLY A 51 37.21 9.97 2.91
CA GLY A 51 35.90 10.62 3.02
C GLY A 51 34.74 9.67 2.69
N ARG A 52 34.89 8.85 1.64
CA ARG A 52 33.92 7.81 1.29
C ARG A 52 33.78 6.74 2.38
N MET A 53 34.90 6.26 2.94
CA MET A 53 34.87 5.25 4.02
C MET A 53 34.19 5.78 5.30
N LEU A 54 34.41 7.04 5.66
CA LEU A 54 33.75 7.68 6.81
C LEU A 54 32.24 7.77 6.57
N ASN A 55 31.83 8.24 5.38
CA ASN A 55 30.43 8.37 5.00
C ASN A 55 29.71 7.00 4.99
N LEU A 56 30.36 5.96 4.46
CA LEU A 56 29.87 4.57 4.51
C LEU A 56 29.66 4.09 5.95
N SER A 57 30.63 4.34 6.84
CA SER A 57 30.54 3.93 8.25
C SER A 57 29.47 4.68 9.03
N GLU A 58 29.27 5.97 8.75
CA GLU A 58 28.29 6.80 9.46
C GLU A 58 26.86 6.39 9.10
N TRP A 59 26.55 6.36 7.80
CA TRP A 59 25.21 6.01 7.32
C TRP A 59 24.90 4.53 7.49
N GLY A 60 25.88 3.63 7.36
CA GLY A 60 25.71 2.22 7.69
C GLY A 60 25.35 1.99 9.16
N ARG A 61 26.00 2.74 10.08
CA ARG A 61 25.67 2.69 11.51
C ARG A 61 24.28 3.26 11.79
N SER A 62 23.93 4.38 11.15
CA SER A 62 22.60 4.97 11.31
C SER A 62 21.49 4.02 10.84
N LEU A 63 21.68 3.32 9.72
CA LEU A 63 20.71 2.35 9.22
C LEU A 63 20.54 1.15 10.16
N ALA A 64 21.66 0.64 10.71
CA ALA A 64 21.63 -0.43 11.70
C ALA A 64 20.89 -0.01 12.98
N GLN A 65 21.12 1.22 13.46
CA GLN A 65 20.43 1.77 14.63
C GLN A 65 18.93 1.97 14.39
N ALA A 66 18.54 2.46 13.22
CA ALA A 66 17.12 2.60 12.85
C ALA A 66 16.41 1.23 12.82
N LEU A 67 17.09 0.20 12.29
CA LEU A 67 16.60 -1.17 12.27
C LEU A 67 16.45 -1.77 13.68
N GLU A 68 17.41 -1.54 14.56
CA GLU A 68 17.35 -2.02 15.95
C GLU A 68 16.34 -1.26 16.80
N GLY A 69 16.24 0.06 16.60
CA GLY A 69 15.35 0.97 17.33
C GLY A 69 13.87 0.83 16.97
N GLY A 70 13.55 0.14 15.87
CA GLY A 70 12.18 0.00 15.38
C GLY A 70 11.66 1.23 14.63
N GLU A 71 12.52 2.20 14.28
CA GLU A 71 12.14 3.33 13.41
C GLU A 71 11.69 2.84 12.02
N LEU A 72 12.22 1.69 11.58
CA LEU A 72 11.83 1.05 10.33
C LEU A 72 10.51 0.26 10.41
N ASP A 73 9.93 0.12 11.61
CA ASP A 73 8.62 -0.51 11.81
C ASP A 73 7.50 0.40 11.31
N ASP A 74 7.75 1.71 11.32
CA ASP A 74 6.94 2.68 10.61
C ASP A 74 7.36 2.69 9.13
N PRO A 75 6.51 2.27 8.19
CA PRO A 75 6.88 2.15 6.78
C PRO A 75 7.00 3.51 6.06
N PHE A 76 6.62 4.63 6.70
CA PHE A 76 6.82 5.98 6.19
C PHE A 76 8.19 6.52 6.63
N VAL A 77 8.43 6.52 7.95
CA VAL A 77 9.70 6.97 8.53
C VAL A 77 10.84 6.07 8.07
N GLY A 78 10.59 4.76 8.02
CA GLY A 78 11.57 3.77 7.59
C GLY A 78 12.00 3.93 6.13
N LEU A 79 11.06 4.03 5.19
CA LEU A 79 11.42 4.11 3.76
C LEU A 79 12.11 5.45 3.45
N GLU A 80 11.62 6.56 4.02
CA GLU A 80 12.26 7.87 3.87
C GLU A 80 13.68 7.85 4.42
N ARG A 81 13.90 7.25 5.60
CA ARG A 81 15.22 7.10 6.21
C ARG A 81 16.16 6.26 5.35
N VAL A 82 15.65 5.19 4.73
CA VAL A 82 16.43 4.32 3.85
C VAL A 82 16.79 5.00 2.53
N GLN A 83 15.84 5.75 1.94
CA GLN A 83 16.08 6.56 0.73
C GLN A 83 17.04 7.72 0.99
N GLU A 84 16.94 8.37 2.14
CA GLU A 84 17.89 9.37 2.61
C GLU A 84 19.30 8.78 2.74
N ALA A 85 19.44 7.67 3.46
CA ALA A 85 20.72 6.99 3.61
C ALA A 85 21.30 6.56 2.27
N ALA A 86 20.49 5.98 1.36
CA ALA A 86 20.95 5.60 0.03
C ALA A 86 21.47 6.78 -0.79
N ARG A 87 20.81 7.95 -0.73
CA ARG A 87 21.27 9.17 -1.39
C ARG A 87 22.62 9.65 -0.85
N HIS A 88 22.81 9.58 0.46
CA HIS A 88 24.09 9.95 1.08
C HIS A 88 25.21 8.94 0.82
N LEU A 89 24.89 7.64 0.79
CA LEU A 89 25.84 6.56 0.46
C LEU A 89 26.26 6.61 -1.02
N GLY A 90 25.40 7.12 -1.89
CA GLY A 90 25.72 7.50 -3.27
C GLY A 90 24.96 6.71 -4.34
N PRO A 91 25.19 7.01 -5.63
CA PRO A 91 24.36 6.55 -6.75
C PRO A 91 24.24 5.02 -6.85
N LYS A 92 25.29 4.29 -6.47
CA LYS A 92 25.28 2.82 -6.43
C LYS A 92 24.23 2.29 -5.46
N TYR A 93 24.12 2.90 -4.28
CA TYR A 93 23.17 2.48 -3.25
C TYR A 93 21.74 2.87 -3.60
N VAL A 94 21.55 3.99 -4.32
CA VAL A 94 20.25 4.35 -4.92
C VAL A 94 19.83 3.29 -5.92
N ALA A 95 20.68 2.93 -6.88
CA ALA A 95 20.35 1.90 -7.88
C ALA A 95 20.12 0.50 -7.27
N LEU A 96 20.86 0.16 -6.21
CA LEU A 96 20.66 -1.07 -5.45
C LEU A 96 19.31 -1.05 -4.73
N LEU A 97 18.97 0.06 -4.07
CA LEU A 97 17.67 0.24 -3.41
C LEU A 97 16.54 0.11 -4.42
N ASP A 98 16.62 0.78 -5.57
CA ASP A 98 15.62 0.70 -6.63
C ASP A 98 15.43 -0.74 -7.12
N THR A 99 16.54 -1.49 -7.27
CA THR A 99 16.50 -2.91 -7.65
C THR A 99 15.82 -3.76 -6.58
N LEU A 100 16.13 -3.53 -5.30
CA LEU A 100 15.57 -4.30 -4.19
C LEU A 100 14.08 -3.99 -4.00
N LEU A 101 13.66 -2.75 -4.22
CA LEU A 101 12.26 -2.34 -4.18
C LEU A 101 11.44 -2.86 -5.38
N ALA A 102 12.08 -3.06 -6.54
CA ALA A 102 11.43 -3.60 -7.73
C ALA A 102 11.13 -5.11 -7.65
N GLY A 103 11.78 -5.85 -6.74
CA GLY A 103 11.58 -7.29 -6.54
C GLY A 103 12.15 -8.18 -7.67
N PRO A 104 12.16 -9.52 -7.48
CA PRO A 104 12.79 -10.46 -8.40
C PRO A 104 12.06 -10.66 -9.75
N GLU A 105 10.82 -10.17 -9.90
CA GLU A 105 10.01 -10.42 -11.10
C GLU A 105 10.16 -9.38 -12.22
N GLY A 106 11.00 -8.37 -12.04
CA GLY A 106 11.13 -7.27 -13.01
C GLY A 106 12.13 -7.45 -14.15
N ARG A 107 12.75 -8.63 -14.35
CA ARG A 107 13.98 -8.70 -15.18
C ARG A 107 13.93 -9.29 -16.59
N ASP A 108 13.13 -10.28 -16.97
CA ASP A 108 13.42 -10.98 -18.25
C ASP A 108 12.26 -11.57 -19.07
N ALA A 109 11.02 -11.05 -18.97
CA ALA A 109 9.97 -11.41 -19.94
C ALA A 109 9.36 -10.13 -20.57
N PRO A 110 9.29 -10.00 -21.91
CA PRO A 110 8.43 -8.98 -22.49
C PRO A 110 7.02 -9.29 -22.01
N PRO A 111 6.36 -8.35 -21.29
CA PRO A 111 5.09 -8.66 -20.70
C PRO A 111 4.09 -8.99 -21.80
N GLY A 112 3.51 -10.19 -21.70
CA GLY A 112 2.34 -10.52 -22.50
C GLY A 112 1.24 -9.47 -22.29
N PRO A 113 0.29 -9.33 -23.23
CA PRO A 113 -0.80 -8.39 -23.06
C PRO A 113 -1.52 -8.69 -21.74
N LEU A 114 -1.66 -7.66 -20.89
CA LEU A 114 -2.40 -7.79 -19.65
C LEU A 114 -3.85 -8.20 -19.95
N PRO A 115 -4.45 -9.08 -19.14
CA PRO A 115 -5.84 -9.45 -19.31
C PRO A 115 -6.76 -8.22 -19.25
N PRO A 116 -7.84 -8.20 -20.04
CA PRO A 116 -8.82 -7.12 -19.96
C PRO A 116 -9.52 -7.14 -18.60
N LEU A 117 -9.82 -5.96 -18.08
CA LEU A 117 -10.59 -5.78 -16.86
C LEU A 117 -12.03 -5.45 -17.21
N ARG A 118 -12.99 -6.14 -16.61
CA ARG A 118 -14.42 -5.85 -16.78
C ARG A 118 -14.98 -5.20 -15.54
N LEU A 119 -15.67 -4.07 -15.74
CA LEU A 119 -16.33 -3.28 -14.72
C LEU A 119 -17.78 -3.05 -15.13
N HIS A 120 -18.69 -2.88 -14.18
CA HIS A 120 -20.08 -2.56 -14.52
C HIS A 120 -20.15 -1.15 -15.13
N ARG A 121 -20.84 -0.98 -16.25
CA ARG A 121 -20.90 0.30 -16.97
C ARG A 121 -21.51 1.42 -16.14
N ASP A 122 -22.70 1.19 -15.59
CA ASP A 122 -23.38 2.15 -14.70
C ASP A 122 -22.52 2.60 -13.50
N LEU A 123 -21.61 1.74 -12.99
CA LEU A 123 -20.68 2.14 -11.93
C LEU A 123 -19.64 3.16 -12.45
N VAL A 124 -19.08 2.91 -13.64
CA VAL A 124 -18.11 3.80 -14.27
C VAL A 124 -18.77 5.14 -14.63
N ASP A 125 -19.94 5.10 -15.24
CA ASP A 125 -20.70 6.30 -15.62
C ASP A 125 -21.07 7.12 -14.37
N THR A 126 -21.63 6.48 -13.33
CA THR A 126 -21.92 7.13 -12.05
C THR A 126 -20.66 7.74 -11.40
N LEU A 127 -19.52 7.06 -11.51
CA LEU A 127 -18.27 7.56 -10.95
C LEU A 127 -17.76 8.79 -11.70
N LEU A 128 -17.82 8.80 -13.03
CA LEU A 128 -17.35 9.92 -13.85
C LEU A 128 -18.30 11.13 -13.80
N ASP A 129 -19.58 10.92 -13.53
CA ASP A 129 -20.57 11.99 -13.34
C ASP A 129 -20.56 12.58 -11.92
N ALA A 130 -19.84 11.96 -10.98
CA ALA A 130 -19.75 12.43 -9.60
C ALA A 130 -18.80 13.63 -9.46
N GLU A 131 -19.02 14.43 -8.41
CA GLU A 131 -18.07 15.46 -8.02
C GLU A 131 -16.80 14.82 -7.44
N ALA A 132 -15.64 15.13 -8.03
CA ALA A 132 -14.36 14.70 -7.51
C ALA A 132 -14.02 15.47 -6.21
N PRO A 133 -13.40 14.85 -5.21
CA PRO A 133 -12.90 13.47 -5.18
C PRO A 133 -13.93 12.47 -4.63
N ALA A 134 -14.10 11.35 -5.31
CA ALA A 134 -15.12 10.35 -4.97
C ALA A 134 -14.57 8.92 -4.92
N LEU A 135 -15.25 8.05 -4.18
CA LEU A 135 -14.94 6.62 -4.09
C LEU A 135 -16.20 5.80 -4.38
N ALA A 136 -16.08 4.82 -5.26
CA ALA A 136 -17.09 3.80 -5.49
C ALA A 136 -16.52 2.40 -5.23
N LEU A 137 -17.40 1.46 -4.90
CA LEU A 137 -17.07 0.05 -4.70
C LEU A 137 -17.78 -0.78 -5.76
N GLY A 138 -17.12 -1.82 -6.25
CA GLY A 138 -17.68 -2.65 -7.32
C GLY A 138 -17.06 -4.03 -7.40
N ALA A 139 -17.56 -4.80 -8.36
CA ALA A 139 -16.91 -6.01 -8.83
C ALA A 139 -15.91 -5.70 -9.94
N ILE A 140 -14.91 -6.56 -10.06
CA ILE A 140 -13.98 -6.57 -11.18
C ILE A 140 -13.77 -8.01 -11.65
N GLU A 141 -13.71 -8.21 -12.96
CA GLU A 141 -13.22 -9.46 -13.55
C GLU A 141 -11.92 -9.22 -14.31
N GLU A 142 -10.92 -10.04 -14.03
CA GLU A 142 -9.62 -10.07 -14.71
C GLU A 142 -9.35 -11.51 -15.13
N GLY A 143 -9.61 -11.83 -16.40
CA GLY A 143 -9.60 -13.23 -16.85
C GLY A 143 -10.61 -14.06 -16.04
N ASP A 144 -10.12 -15.09 -15.34
CA ASP A 144 -10.94 -15.96 -14.49
C ASP A 144 -11.09 -15.44 -13.05
N VAL A 145 -10.35 -14.40 -12.65
CA VAL A 145 -10.41 -13.83 -11.30
C VAL A 145 -11.62 -12.92 -11.20
N ARG A 146 -12.50 -13.21 -10.23
CA ARG A 146 -13.68 -12.40 -9.90
C ARG A 146 -13.49 -11.75 -8.54
N GLY A 147 -12.99 -10.51 -8.54
CA GLY A 147 -12.62 -9.77 -7.33
C GLY A 147 -13.63 -8.70 -6.93
N GLY A 148 -13.30 -8.04 -5.82
CA GLY A 148 -13.86 -6.74 -5.44
C GLY A 148 -12.86 -5.64 -5.74
N MET A 149 -13.34 -4.42 -5.97
CA MET A 149 -12.49 -3.27 -6.25
C MET A 149 -12.92 -2.00 -5.53
N PHE A 150 -11.92 -1.13 -5.32
CA PHE A 150 -12.13 0.27 -4.99
C PHE A 150 -11.82 1.12 -6.23
N ALA A 151 -12.77 1.98 -6.62
CA ALA A 151 -12.63 2.88 -7.76
C ALA A 151 -12.69 4.33 -7.27
N LEU A 152 -11.58 5.06 -7.40
CA LEU A 152 -11.42 6.42 -6.93
C LEU A 152 -11.50 7.38 -8.12
N LEU A 153 -12.37 8.38 -8.05
CA LEU A 153 -12.28 9.57 -8.89
C LEU A 153 -11.42 10.59 -8.15
N LEU A 154 -10.25 10.88 -8.71
CA LEU A 154 -9.31 11.87 -8.17
C LEU A 154 -9.69 13.27 -8.64
N ASP A 155 -9.34 14.28 -7.85
CA ASP A 155 -9.46 15.71 -8.16
C ASP A 155 -8.36 16.22 -9.10
N GLY A 156 -7.38 15.37 -9.42
CA GLY A 156 -6.29 15.68 -10.34
C GLY A 156 -5.78 14.45 -11.09
N GLN A 157 -4.96 14.70 -12.10
CA GLN A 157 -4.30 13.63 -12.84
C GLN A 157 -3.14 13.07 -12.02
N LEU A 158 -3.11 11.74 -11.88
CA LEU A 158 -1.99 11.05 -11.26
C LEU A 158 -0.71 11.26 -12.09
N PRO A 159 0.38 11.80 -11.49
CA PRO A 159 1.63 12.03 -12.21
C PRO A 159 2.19 10.75 -12.82
N PRO A 160 2.82 10.83 -14.01
CA PRO A 160 3.51 9.67 -14.59
C PRO A 160 4.60 9.07 -13.68
N SER A 161 5.17 9.89 -12.79
CA SER A 161 6.18 9.48 -11.80
C SER A 161 5.63 8.76 -10.58
N THR A 162 4.32 8.62 -10.43
CA THR A 162 3.74 7.87 -9.30
C THR A 162 4.04 6.39 -9.49
N SER A 163 5.01 5.89 -8.74
CA SER A 163 5.52 4.52 -8.81
C SER A 163 4.66 3.50 -8.05
N GLY A 164 3.65 3.97 -7.30
CA GLY A 164 2.79 3.10 -6.53
C GLY A 164 1.91 3.88 -5.57
N PHE A 165 1.22 3.14 -4.71
CA PHE A 165 0.38 3.69 -3.67
C PHE A 165 0.40 2.79 -2.44
N ARG A 166 -0.09 3.33 -1.32
CA ARG A 166 -0.29 2.60 -0.07
C ARG A 166 -1.76 2.62 0.29
N LEU A 167 -2.28 1.47 0.75
CA LEU A 167 -3.62 1.34 1.27
C LEU A 167 -3.59 0.96 2.75
N GLY A 168 -4.17 1.81 3.59
CA GLY A 168 -4.54 1.47 4.96
C GLY A 168 -6.02 1.16 5.06
N ILE A 169 -6.38 0.08 5.76
CA ILE A 169 -7.76 -0.30 6.06
C ILE A 169 -7.85 -0.53 7.56
N GLY A 170 -8.85 0.05 8.22
CA GLY A 170 -9.05 -0.13 9.65
C GLY A 170 -10.47 0.20 10.11
N MET A 171 -10.84 -0.24 11.31
CA MET A 171 -12.05 0.22 11.96
C MET A 171 -11.76 1.49 12.75
N ALA A 172 -12.59 2.52 12.58
CA ALA A 172 -12.50 3.77 13.33
C ALA A 172 -13.79 4.04 14.10
N SER A 173 -13.67 4.81 15.18
CA SER A 173 -14.82 5.35 15.92
C SER A 173 -14.95 6.83 15.62
N VAL A 174 -16.05 7.23 14.97
CA VAL A 174 -16.35 8.63 14.67
C VAL A 174 -17.66 8.98 15.35
N GLU A 175 -17.61 9.92 16.30
CA GLU A 175 -18.74 10.24 17.19
C GLU A 175 -19.33 9.00 17.89
N GLY A 176 -18.48 8.02 18.25
CA GLY A 176 -18.92 6.77 18.88
C GLY A 176 -19.49 5.73 17.92
N LEU A 177 -19.54 6.02 16.62
CA LEU A 177 -20.04 5.12 15.59
C LEU A 177 -18.88 4.38 14.92
N SER A 178 -19.06 3.07 14.72
CA SER A 178 -18.05 2.23 14.09
C SER A 178 -18.12 2.35 12.57
N VAL A 179 -17.06 2.88 11.95
CA VAL A 179 -16.93 3.04 10.51
C VAL A 179 -15.68 2.33 10.00
N LEU A 180 -15.69 1.93 8.73
CA LEU A 180 -14.51 1.40 8.08
C LEU A 180 -13.73 2.58 7.49
N HIS A 181 -12.53 2.82 7.99
CA HIS A 181 -11.65 3.89 7.53
C HIS A 181 -10.66 3.34 6.51
N LEU A 182 -10.56 4.05 5.38
CA LEU A 182 -9.65 3.77 4.29
C LEU A 182 -8.71 4.96 4.11
N VAL A 183 -7.44 4.67 3.92
CA VAL A 183 -6.40 5.65 3.65
C VAL A 183 -5.68 5.22 2.38
N TYR A 184 -5.62 6.11 1.39
CA TYR A 184 -4.89 5.93 0.15
C TYR A 184 -3.78 6.97 0.10
N GLU A 185 -2.55 6.53 -0.13
CA GLU A 185 -1.44 7.46 -0.31
C GLU A 185 -0.73 7.14 -1.62
N PHE A 186 -0.87 8.04 -2.59
CA PHE A 186 -0.17 7.96 -3.87
C PHE A 186 1.16 8.68 -3.73
N TYR A 187 2.27 7.95 -3.82
CA TYR A 187 3.59 8.49 -3.54
C TYR A 187 3.92 9.69 -4.44
N GLY A 188 4.30 10.80 -3.80
CA GLY A 188 4.62 12.06 -4.49
C GLY A 188 3.43 12.79 -5.10
N PHE A 189 2.19 12.37 -4.81
CA PHE A 189 0.98 13.02 -5.33
C PHE A 189 0.06 13.53 -4.23
N ALA A 190 -0.73 12.65 -3.62
CA ALA A 190 -1.75 13.05 -2.67
C ALA A 190 -2.13 11.90 -1.73
N ARG A 191 -2.64 12.27 -0.56
CA ARG A 191 -3.24 11.38 0.42
C ARG A 191 -4.75 11.60 0.45
N TYR A 192 -5.49 10.53 0.25
CA TYR A 192 -6.93 10.51 0.30
C TYR A 192 -7.42 9.63 1.45
N GLU A 193 -8.52 10.04 2.07
CA GLU A 193 -9.15 9.26 3.14
C GLU A 193 -10.64 9.11 2.92
N CYS A 194 -11.20 7.99 3.33
CA CYS A 194 -12.63 7.72 3.20
C CYS A 194 -13.12 6.95 4.41
N VAL A 195 -14.38 7.18 4.79
CA VAL A 195 -15.09 6.30 5.71
C VAL A 195 -16.25 5.63 5.00
N LEU A 196 -16.40 4.32 5.20
CA LEU A 196 -17.46 3.50 4.65
C LEU A 196 -18.33 2.96 5.78
N ARG A 197 -19.61 2.75 5.47
CA ARG A 197 -20.55 2.07 6.39
C ARG A 197 -20.29 0.55 6.34
N PRO A 198 -19.81 -0.09 7.42
CA PRO A 198 -19.45 -1.52 7.39
C PRO A 198 -20.67 -2.44 7.23
N THR A 199 -21.87 -1.95 7.58
CA THR A 199 -23.13 -2.69 7.43
C THR A 199 -23.71 -2.62 6.02
N ALA A 200 -23.14 -1.77 5.15
CA ALA A 200 -23.66 -1.63 3.80
C ALA A 200 -23.45 -2.92 3.00
N PRO A 201 -24.51 -3.45 2.34
CA PRO A 201 -24.39 -4.68 1.56
C PRO A 201 -23.28 -4.63 0.52
N ILE A 202 -23.13 -3.48 -0.15
CA ILE A 202 -22.11 -3.27 -1.19
C ILE A 202 -20.70 -3.34 -0.62
N VAL A 203 -20.47 -2.79 0.58
CA VAL A 203 -19.17 -2.83 1.27
C VAL A 203 -18.83 -4.25 1.65
N ARG A 204 -19.75 -4.96 2.30
CA ARG A 204 -19.53 -6.36 2.70
C ARG A 204 -19.29 -7.26 1.50
N GLN A 205 -20.06 -7.10 0.43
CA GLN A 205 -19.92 -7.88 -0.79
C GLN A 205 -18.59 -7.61 -1.48
N CYS A 206 -18.16 -6.35 -1.58
CA CYS A 206 -16.87 -5.97 -2.14
C CYS A 206 -15.71 -6.62 -1.38
N LEU A 207 -15.68 -6.43 -0.06
CA LEU A 207 -14.63 -6.95 0.81
C LEU A 207 -14.60 -8.48 0.82
N ARG A 208 -15.77 -9.15 0.78
CA ARG A 208 -15.85 -10.61 0.65
C ARG A 208 -15.19 -11.09 -0.64
N ARG A 209 -15.48 -10.45 -1.78
CA ARG A 209 -14.85 -10.81 -3.05
C ARG A 209 -13.34 -10.58 -3.06
N MET A 210 -12.86 -9.53 -2.38
CA MET A 210 -11.40 -9.34 -2.20
C MET A 210 -10.77 -10.48 -1.39
N LEU A 211 -11.43 -10.94 -0.33
CA LEU A 211 -10.99 -12.06 0.49
C LEU A 211 -11.04 -13.41 -0.25
N ASP A 212 -12.09 -13.64 -1.04
CA ASP A 212 -12.30 -14.88 -1.79
C ASP A 212 -11.30 -14.98 -2.95
N ALA A 213 -11.03 -13.87 -3.64
CA ALA A 213 -10.06 -13.81 -4.73
C ALA A 213 -8.59 -13.71 -4.24
N SER A 214 -8.37 -13.44 -2.96
CA SER A 214 -7.05 -13.07 -2.40
C SER A 214 -6.34 -12.00 -3.24
N ALA A 215 -7.13 -11.03 -3.68
CA ALA A 215 -6.70 -9.96 -4.57
C ALA A 215 -7.44 -8.67 -4.24
N ILE A 216 -6.72 -7.55 -4.36
CA ILE A 216 -7.26 -6.20 -4.21
C ILE A 216 -6.94 -5.42 -5.48
N HIS A 217 -7.99 -4.88 -6.10
CA HIS A 217 -7.88 -3.98 -7.25
C HIS A 217 -8.28 -2.57 -6.84
N ILE A 218 -7.37 -1.63 -7.09
CA ILE A 218 -7.59 -0.19 -6.93
C ILE A 218 -7.52 0.46 -8.29
N LEU A 219 -8.60 1.12 -8.68
CA LEU A 219 -8.67 1.87 -9.92
C LEU A 219 -8.72 3.34 -9.59
N THR A 220 -7.89 4.14 -10.24
CA THR A 220 -7.99 5.60 -10.17
C THR A 220 -8.43 6.14 -11.50
N PHE A 221 -9.43 7.00 -11.46
CA PHE A 221 -9.98 7.77 -12.57
C PHE A 221 -9.61 9.23 -12.33
N ASN A 222 -9.30 9.95 -13.40
CA ASN A 222 -9.30 11.41 -13.36
C ASN A 222 -10.54 11.95 -14.09
N PRO A 223 -10.87 13.26 -13.95
CA PRO A 223 -12.02 13.86 -14.61
C PRO A 223 -11.95 13.83 -16.15
N GLN A 224 -10.77 13.57 -16.72
CA GLN A 224 -10.55 13.40 -18.15
C GLN A 224 -10.75 11.95 -18.63
N GLY A 225 -11.13 11.03 -17.74
CA GLY A 225 -11.39 9.62 -18.05
C GLY A 225 -10.15 8.74 -18.18
N ALA A 226 -8.96 9.23 -17.83
CA ALA A 226 -7.77 8.39 -17.76
C ALA A 226 -7.85 7.47 -16.54
N VAL A 227 -7.49 6.20 -16.74
CA VAL A 227 -7.57 5.17 -15.70
C VAL A 227 -6.19 4.59 -15.40
N SER A 228 -5.82 4.53 -14.13
CA SER A 228 -4.69 3.72 -13.65
C SER A 228 -5.22 2.57 -12.79
N VAL A 229 -4.55 1.42 -12.88
CA VAL A 229 -4.94 0.21 -12.15
C VAL A 229 -3.77 -0.22 -11.30
N PHE A 230 -4.03 -0.42 -10.02
CA PHE A 230 -3.10 -1.03 -9.09
C PHE A 230 -3.70 -2.34 -8.60
N LYS A 231 -2.89 -3.39 -8.62
CA LYS A 231 -3.30 -4.73 -8.22
C LYS A 231 -2.32 -5.26 -7.20
N SER A 232 -2.86 -5.95 -6.21
CA SER A 232 -2.08 -6.78 -5.30
C SER A 232 -2.74 -8.15 -5.20
N GLU A 233 -1.95 -9.23 -5.31
CA GLU A 233 -2.44 -10.61 -5.30
C GLU A 233 -1.48 -11.55 -4.56
N GLY A 234 -1.99 -12.73 -4.17
CA GLY A 234 -1.20 -13.81 -3.58
C GLY A 234 -1.32 -13.95 -2.06
N GLU A 235 -0.87 -15.09 -1.53
CA GLU A 235 -0.99 -15.44 -0.09
C GLU A 235 -0.05 -14.63 0.81
N GLU A 236 1.10 -14.15 0.29
CA GLU A 236 2.01 -13.25 1.02
C GLU A 236 1.40 -11.86 1.26
N PHE A 237 0.38 -11.51 0.47
CA PHE A 237 -0.46 -10.34 0.64
C PHE A 237 -1.76 -10.77 1.32
N GLU A 238 -1.74 -11.00 2.64
CA GLU A 238 -2.94 -11.27 3.46
C GLU A 238 -3.93 -10.09 3.44
N CYS A 239 -4.57 -9.80 2.30
CA CYS A 239 -5.52 -8.72 2.00
C CYS A 239 -5.45 -7.52 2.98
N LEU A 240 -4.26 -6.96 3.21
CA LEU A 240 -4.04 -5.81 4.11
C LEU A 240 -4.63 -5.97 5.53
N GLY A 241 -4.61 -7.18 6.10
CA GLY A 241 -5.20 -7.46 7.41
C GLY A 241 -6.74 -7.51 7.42
N LEU A 242 -7.41 -7.47 6.25
CA LEU A 242 -8.86 -7.52 6.12
C LEU A 242 -9.47 -8.77 6.75
N ARG A 243 -8.77 -9.92 6.71
CA ARG A 243 -9.19 -11.15 7.39
C ARG A 243 -9.33 -10.95 8.91
N HIS A 244 -8.39 -10.22 9.52
CA HIS A 244 -8.42 -9.90 10.94
C HIS A 244 -9.48 -8.85 11.29
N LEU A 245 -9.77 -7.92 10.38
CA LEU A 245 -10.81 -6.91 10.56
C LEU A 245 -12.22 -7.46 10.36
N TRP A 246 -12.37 -8.58 9.63
CA TRP A 246 -13.68 -9.11 9.24
C TRP A 246 -14.65 -9.33 10.41
N PRO A 247 -14.25 -9.90 11.58
CA PRO A 247 -15.15 -10.03 12.72
C PRO A 247 -15.72 -8.69 13.20
N ALA A 248 -14.91 -7.63 13.25
CA ALA A 248 -15.35 -6.30 13.65
C ALA A 248 -16.29 -5.67 12.60
N ILE A 249 -15.97 -5.82 11.31
CA ILE A 249 -16.83 -5.37 10.19
C ILE A 249 -18.19 -6.08 10.23
N ALA A 250 -18.20 -7.38 10.50
CA ALA A 250 -19.40 -8.20 10.58
C ALA A 250 -20.28 -7.81 11.77
N ALA A 251 -19.66 -7.49 12.92
CA ALA A 251 -20.33 -7.10 14.16
C ALA A 251 -20.77 -5.63 14.22
N ALA A 252 -20.34 -4.78 13.28
CA ALA A 252 -20.74 -3.37 13.26
C ALA A 252 -22.26 -3.20 13.10
N GLU A 253 -22.82 -2.18 13.75
CA GLU A 253 -24.26 -1.91 13.80
C GLU A 253 -24.66 -0.57 13.19
N THR A 254 -23.69 0.20 12.67
CA THR A 254 -23.89 1.55 12.13
C THR A 254 -24.92 1.55 10.99
N ASN A 255 -26.07 2.17 11.20
CA ASN A 255 -27.11 2.30 10.19
C ASN A 255 -26.82 3.45 9.19
N ALA A 256 -27.65 3.60 8.16
CA ALA A 256 -27.43 4.61 7.12
C ALA A 256 -27.49 6.05 7.65
N ARG A 257 -28.47 6.36 8.51
CA ARG A 257 -28.65 7.71 9.06
C ARG A 257 -27.48 8.12 9.97
N ASP A 258 -27.06 7.21 10.84
CA ASP A 258 -25.91 7.43 11.71
C ASP A 258 -24.60 7.55 10.90
N TYR A 259 -24.48 6.79 9.82
CA TYR A 259 -23.34 6.90 8.92
C TYR A 259 -23.21 8.29 8.28
N GLU A 260 -24.29 8.92 7.81
CA GLU A 260 -24.18 10.27 7.23
C GLU A 260 -23.61 11.26 8.23
N ARG A 261 -24.09 11.22 9.49
CA ARG A 261 -23.55 12.06 10.57
C ARG A 261 -22.07 11.78 10.81
N ALA A 262 -21.67 10.51 10.85
CA ALA A 262 -20.27 10.12 11.02
C ALA A 262 -19.39 10.57 9.85
N ALA A 263 -19.87 10.46 8.61
CA ALA A 263 -19.14 10.87 7.42
C ALA A 263 -18.91 12.38 7.38
N GLU A 264 -19.93 13.17 7.72
CA GLU A 264 -19.80 14.63 7.86
C GLU A 264 -18.85 15.02 9.00
N ALA A 265 -18.95 14.34 10.15
CA ALA A 265 -18.06 14.58 11.28
C ALA A 265 -16.61 14.27 10.94
N PHE A 266 -16.38 13.13 10.27
CA PHE A 266 -15.06 12.75 9.76
C PHE A 266 -14.51 13.81 8.82
N ALA A 267 -15.31 14.28 7.85
CA ALA A 267 -14.88 15.32 6.92
C ALA A 267 -14.46 16.63 7.60
N ARG A 268 -15.13 17.03 8.69
CA ARG A 268 -14.76 18.23 9.48
C ARG A 268 -13.49 18.04 10.31
N MET A 269 -13.21 16.82 10.76
CA MET A 269 -12.04 16.50 11.59
C MET A 269 -10.75 16.34 10.77
N THR A 270 -10.88 15.95 9.51
CA THR A 270 -9.73 15.69 8.63
C THR A 270 -9.12 16.99 8.13
N LEU A 271 -7.94 17.35 8.66
CA LEU A 271 -7.27 18.62 8.38
C LEU A 271 -6.09 18.51 7.38
N LYS A 272 -5.59 17.31 7.10
CA LYS A 272 -4.32 17.09 6.37
C LYS A 272 -4.44 16.22 5.12
N SER A 273 -5.61 15.69 4.83
CA SER A 273 -5.84 14.80 3.69
C SER A 273 -7.16 15.15 3.00
N THR A 274 -7.23 14.76 1.73
CA THR A 274 -8.43 14.98 0.91
C THR A 274 -9.44 13.88 1.19
N VAL A 275 -10.67 14.24 1.54
CA VAL A 275 -11.70 13.25 1.88
C VAL A 275 -12.44 12.82 0.61
N LEU A 276 -12.39 11.53 0.31
CA LEU A 276 -13.16 10.92 -0.77
C LEU A 276 -14.62 10.76 -0.33
N HIS A 277 -15.54 11.26 -1.15
CA HIS A 277 -16.96 11.04 -0.93
C HIS A 277 -17.34 9.63 -1.43
N TRP A 278 -17.81 8.77 -0.52
CA TRP A 278 -18.33 7.47 -0.92
C TRP A 278 -19.66 7.65 -1.66
N ILE A 279 -19.71 7.25 -2.93
CA ILE A 279 -20.89 7.32 -3.79
C ILE A 279 -21.46 5.91 -4.06
N ALA A 280 -22.49 5.82 -4.92
CA ALA A 280 -22.91 4.54 -5.47
C ALA A 280 -23.35 3.49 -4.43
N ARG A 281 -23.99 3.91 -3.33
CA ARG A 281 -24.12 3.13 -2.08
C ARG A 281 -25.10 1.94 -2.13
N ASP A 282 -26.10 1.97 -3.02
CA ASP A 282 -27.26 1.06 -2.93
C ASP A 282 -27.45 0.10 -4.12
N ALA A 283 -26.68 0.24 -5.20
CA ALA A 283 -26.93 -0.48 -6.45
C ALA A 283 -26.19 -1.84 -6.52
N ARG A 284 -26.77 -2.87 -5.90
CA ARG A 284 -26.22 -4.25 -5.90
C ARG A 284 -26.02 -4.85 -7.28
N GLN A 285 -26.80 -4.43 -8.27
CA GLN A 285 -26.66 -4.85 -9.67
C GLN A 285 -25.26 -4.62 -10.24
N ARG A 286 -24.50 -3.64 -9.68
CA ARG A 286 -23.13 -3.31 -10.07
C ARG A 286 -22.10 -4.40 -9.77
N PHE A 287 -22.52 -5.49 -9.14
CA PHE A 287 -21.69 -6.68 -8.88
C PHE A 287 -21.94 -7.83 -9.87
N ASP A 288 -22.92 -7.70 -10.77
CA ASP A 288 -23.18 -8.63 -11.86
C ASP A 288 -22.57 -8.10 -13.16
N LEU A 289 -21.53 -8.77 -13.65
CA LEU A 289 -20.81 -8.39 -14.86
C LEU A 289 -21.20 -9.25 -16.07
N SER A 290 -22.28 -10.03 -15.97
CA SER A 290 -22.70 -10.95 -17.05
C SER A 290 -23.27 -10.24 -18.27
N THR A 291 -23.93 -9.10 -18.11
CA THR A 291 -24.77 -8.48 -19.16
C THR A 291 -24.38 -7.04 -19.49
N ASP A 292 -23.99 -6.22 -18.51
CA ASP A 292 -23.61 -4.81 -18.74
C ASP A 292 -22.24 -4.49 -18.14
N PHE A 293 -21.26 -4.28 -19.03
CA PHE A 293 -19.89 -4.00 -18.61
C PHE A 293 -19.14 -3.11 -19.61
N VAL A 294 -18.10 -2.45 -19.08
CA VAL A 294 -17.03 -1.82 -19.83
C VAL A 294 -15.79 -2.70 -19.71
N SER A 295 -15.06 -2.85 -20.81
CA SER A 295 -13.77 -3.56 -20.83
C SER A 295 -12.63 -2.56 -20.92
N LEU A 296 -11.82 -2.50 -19.87
CA LEU A 296 -10.57 -1.77 -19.85
C LEU A 296 -9.43 -2.68 -20.33
N ARG A 297 -8.49 -2.11 -21.10
CA ARG A 297 -7.32 -2.83 -21.62
C ARG A 297 -6.06 -2.21 -21.01
N PRO A 298 -5.63 -2.67 -19.82
CA PRO A 298 -4.47 -2.11 -19.17
C PRO A 298 -3.20 -2.37 -19.98
N LYS A 299 -2.23 -1.46 -19.87
CA LYS A 299 -0.87 -1.62 -20.39
C LYS A 299 0.07 -1.56 -19.19
N GLN A 300 1.06 -2.45 -19.14
CA GLN A 300 2.09 -2.36 -18.10
C GLN A 300 2.82 -1.03 -18.22
N ARG A 301 3.15 -0.46 -17.07
CA ARG A 301 3.97 0.73 -16.92
C ARG A 301 5.26 0.36 -16.21
#